data_AF-A0A6J8CXG1-F1
#
_entry.id   AF-A0A6J8CXG1-F1
#
_cell.length_a   1.000
_cell.length_b   1.000
_cell.length_c   1.000
_cell.angle_alpha   90.00
_cell.angle_beta   90.00
_cell.angle_gamma   90.00
#
_symmetry.space_group_name_H-M   'P 1'
#
loop_
_entity.id
_entity.type
_entity.pdbx_description
1 polymer ?
#
loop_
_entity_poly.entity_id
_entity_poly.type
_entity_poly.pdbx_seq_one_letter_code
_entity_poly.pdbx_strand_id
1 'polypeptide(L)'
;MAQTTLTGEKAEAKCHCVKICKNQRGLKIHQSRSGCSRGIVTEQRTYLSGETQENPSQDTNHSTRNLSASVSSHDSSQSLNGEEHITQQRQETSHQKERIAWPKMNSEAQWRDPNDDLGVILETSLQGCVERTIETLTTLVYNIGKEKFGVEEMKVRSNIKQTLNRREQKIKHLRKEPKDLNRRYKKSNEIEKLGIACITDSVREELRRTRRAEQLKNSNKRKAKNRANFIKNPYNYTKTLLGGERTGHLHCSKEEVEKYLYETHSDKVR
;
A
#
# COMPACT_ATOMS: atom_id res chain seq x y z
N MET A 1 -0.31 40.96 20.25
CA MET A 1 0.68 40.83 21.34
C MET A 1 2.08 40.98 20.76
N ALA A 2 2.70 42.14 20.96
CA ALA A 2 4.09 42.39 20.55
C ALA A 2 5.01 41.88 21.67
N GLN A 3 6.10 41.20 21.31
CA GLN A 3 7.10 40.75 22.29
C GLN A 3 8.00 41.95 22.61
N THR A 4 8.00 42.39 23.86
CA THR A 4 8.90 43.43 24.40
C THR A 4 10.09 42.76 25.09
N THR A 5 11.27 43.38 24.99
CA THR A 5 12.44 42.97 25.78
C THR A 5 12.25 43.37 27.25
N LEU A 6 13.07 42.80 28.14
CA LEU A 6 13.07 43.12 29.59
C LEU A 6 13.29 44.61 29.91
N THR A 7 13.71 45.41 28.92
CA THR A 7 13.91 46.86 29.00
C THR A 7 12.77 47.69 28.36
N GLY A 8 11.69 47.06 27.89
CA GLY A 8 10.49 47.77 27.38
C GLY A 8 10.54 48.22 25.92
N GLU A 9 11.61 47.91 25.19
CA GLU A 9 11.72 48.25 23.76
C GLU A 9 11.08 47.17 22.86
N LYS A 10 10.59 47.60 21.68
CA LYS A 10 10.01 46.69 20.68
C LYS A 10 11.13 45.80 20.12
N ALA A 11 11.01 44.48 20.26
CA ALA A 11 12.01 43.54 19.76
C ALA A 11 12.00 43.47 18.23
N GLU A 12 12.80 44.32 17.58
CA GLU A 12 12.94 44.37 16.13
C GLU A 12 14.08 43.45 15.66
N ALA A 13 13.75 42.48 14.80
CA ALA A 13 14.70 41.51 14.27
C ALA A 13 14.99 41.81 12.80
N LYS A 14 16.23 42.21 12.48
CA LYS A 14 16.63 42.61 11.12
C LYS A 14 17.18 41.42 10.34
N CYS A 15 16.74 41.26 9.09
CA CYS A 15 17.28 40.28 8.15
C CYS A 15 18.49 40.84 7.38
N HIS A 16 19.34 39.98 6.83
CA HIS A 16 20.47 40.40 5.98
C HIS A 16 20.02 41.14 4.72
N CYS A 17 18.78 40.92 4.27
CA CYS A 17 18.16 41.67 3.17
C CYS A 17 17.55 43.01 3.64
N VAL A 18 17.98 43.50 4.80
CA VAL A 18 17.66 44.81 5.41
C VAL A 18 16.23 44.92 5.96
N LYS A 19 15.33 43.96 5.67
CA LYS A 19 13.96 43.95 6.20
C LYS A 19 13.92 43.81 7.73
N ILE A 20 13.19 44.70 8.38
CA ILE A 20 12.94 44.68 9.84
C ILE A 20 11.64 43.90 10.12
N CYS A 21 11.73 42.88 10.97
CA CYS A 21 10.60 42.04 11.39
C CYS A 21 10.22 42.34 12.84
N LYS A 22 8.92 42.24 13.15
CA LYS A 22 8.36 42.54 14.49
C LYS A 22 8.84 41.62 15.62
N ASN A 23 9.44 40.47 15.31
CA ASN A 23 10.02 39.51 16.26
C ASN A 23 10.86 38.44 15.53
N GLN A 24 11.59 37.62 16.29
CA GLN A 24 12.44 36.54 15.77
C GLN A 24 11.67 35.46 15.00
N ARG A 25 10.41 35.21 15.37
CA ARG A 25 9.51 34.30 14.63
C ARG A 25 9.20 34.85 13.24
N GLY A 26 8.90 36.15 13.15
CA GLY A 26 8.69 36.85 11.88
C GLY A 26 9.92 36.82 10.98
N LEU A 27 11.12 36.96 11.58
CA LEU A 27 12.38 36.82 10.87
C LEU A 27 12.55 35.42 10.25
N LYS A 28 12.31 34.34 11.01
CA LYS A 28 12.40 32.95 10.49
C LYS A 28 11.42 32.68 9.36
N ILE A 29 10.18 33.19 9.46
CA ILE A 29 9.18 33.07 8.39
C ILE A 29 9.62 33.84 7.15
N HIS A 30 10.15 35.04 7.32
CA HIS A 30 10.65 35.83 6.21
C HIS A 30 11.85 35.17 5.52
N GLN A 31 12.80 34.64 6.29
CA GLN A 31 13.96 33.90 5.80
C GLN A 31 13.57 32.65 4.99
N SER A 32 12.56 31.90 5.43
CA SER A 32 12.09 30.71 4.72
C SER A 32 11.31 31.04 3.45
N ARG A 33 10.46 32.08 3.47
CA ARG A 33 9.65 32.48 2.30
C ARG A 33 10.47 33.20 1.22
N SER A 34 11.47 33.97 1.63
CA SER A 34 12.26 34.82 0.71
C SER A 34 13.61 34.19 0.34
N GLY A 35 13.92 32.99 0.86
CA GLY A 35 15.18 32.28 0.58
C GLY A 35 16.43 32.91 1.23
N CYS A 36 16.27 33.89 2.13
CA CYS A 36 17.35 34.60 2.82
C CYS A 36 18.09 33.74 3.87
N SER A 37 17.72 32.46 4.03
CA SER A 37 18.40 31.53 4.95
C SER A 37 19.59 30.78 4.34
N ARG A 38 19.98 31.06 3.09
CA ARG A 38 20.97 30.25 2.35
C ARG A 38 22.43 30.39 2.81
N GLY A 39 22.73 31.06 3.93
CA GLY A 39 24.10 31.33 4.37
C GLY A 39 24.46 30.99 5.82
N ILE A 40 23.53 30.54 6.66
CA ILE A 40 23.86 30.18 8.06
C ILE A 40 23.74 28.66 8.20
N VAL A 41 24.89 28.00 8.16
CA VAL A 41 25.07 26.63 8.62
C VAL A 41 24.50 26.57 10.03
N THR A 42 23.38 25.85 10.22
CA THR A 42 22.91 25.49 11.55
C THR A 42 23.95 24.58 12.18
N GLU A 43 24.84 25.18 12.96
CA GLU A 43 25.61 24.48 13.97
C GLU A 43 24.68 23.65 14.83
N GLN A 44 25.12 22.42 15.05
CA GLN A 44 24.42 21.43 15.84
C GLN A 44 24.21 21.98 17.25
N ARG A 45 23.01 21.74 17.77
CA ARG A 45 22.62 22.08 19.12
C ARG A 45 23.31 21.10 20.07
N THR A 46 24.53 21.40 20.48
CA THR A 46 25.18 20.81 21.64
C THR A 46 24.54 21.44 22.87
N TYR A 47 23.69 20.69 23.57
CA TYR A 47 23.30 21.04 24.93
C TYR A 47 24.16 20.25 25.90
N LEU A 48 25.06 20.95 26.57
CA LEU A 48 25.56 20.58 27.90
C LEU A 48 24.48 21.01 28.90
N SER A 49 24.01 20.07 29.73
CA SER A 49 23.17 20.39 30.88
C SER A 49 23.28 19.30 31.94
N GLY A 50 23.85 19.68 33.10
CA GLY A 50 23.48 19.24 34.45
C GLY A 50 23.67 17.78 34.82
N GLU A 51 24.72 17.51 35.60
CA GLU A 51 24.82 16.34 36.48
C GLU A 51 23.55 16.14 37.32
N THR A 52 22.96 14.96 37.22
CA THR A 52 22.17 14.35 38.29
C THR A 52 22.60 12.89 38.35
N GLN A 53 23.14 12.50 39.50
CA GLN A 53 23.65 11.16 39.77
C GLN A 53 22.46 10.25 40.08
N GLU A 54 22.14 9.34 39.16
CA GLU A 54 21.16 8.29 39.40
C GLU A 54 21.72 6.94 38.90
N ASN A 55 21.56 5.92 39.74
CA ASN A 55 22.25 4.63 39.68
C ASN A 55 22.09 3.89 38.33
N PRO A 56 23.13 3.18 37.84
CA PRO A 56 23.03 2.37 36.65
C PRO A 56 22.32 1.05 36.97
N SER A 57 20.98 1.05 36.98
CA SER A 57 20.23 -0.20 36.89
C SER A 57 20.20 -0.63 35.43
N GLN A 58 21.05 -1.59 35.09
CA GLN A 58 20.99 -2.27 33.80
C GLN A 58 19.75 -3.18 33.77
N ASP A 59 18.63 -2.65 33.31
CA ASP A 59 17.52 -3.51 32.91
C ASP A 59 17.89 -4.22 31.60
N THR A 60 18.26 -5.48 31.79
CA THR A 60 18.54 -6.49 30.79
C THR A 60 17.49 -6.46 29.68
N ASN A 61 17.91 -6.18 28.43
CA ASN A 61 17.07 -6.29 27.25
C ASN A 61 16.40 -7.67 27.22
N HIS A 62 15.09 -7.71 27.44
CA HIS A 62 14.32 -8.95 27.30
C HIS A 62 14.27 -9.30 25.82
N SER A 63 15.16 -10.20 25.40
CA SER A 63 15.01 -10.93 24.15
C SER A 63 13.71 -11.72 24.24
N THR A 64 12.75 -11.43 23.37
CA THR A 64 11.57 -12.29 23.20
C THR A 64 12.04 -13.67 22.76
N ARG A 65 12.06 -14.59 23.72
CA ARG A 65 12.33 -16.01 23.54
C ARG A 65 11.42 -16.54 22.43
N ASN A 66 12.03 -16.91 21.31
CA ASN A 66 11.33 -17.61 20.24
C ASN A 66 10.75 -18.91 20.82
N LEU A 67 9.42 -19.04 20.74
CA LEU A 67 8.73 -20.30 20.97
C LEU A 67 9.06 -21.22 19.79
N SER A 68 10.13 -22.00 19.92
CA SER A 68 10.41 -23.11 19.03
C SER A 68 9.55 -24.30 19.45
N ALA A 69 8.49 -24.58 18.67
CA ALA A 69 7.83 -25.88 18.72
C ALA A 69 8.71 -26.88 17.95
N SER A 70 9.07 -27.98 18.60
CA SER A 70 9.80 -29.09 17.98
C SER A 70 8.94 -29.73 16.89
N VAL A 71 9.28 -29.48 15.63
CA VAL A 71 8.78 -30.31 14.52
C VAL A 71 9.92 -31.25 14.15
N SER A 72 9.69 -32.53 14.47
CA SER A 72 10.54 -33.64 14.05
C SER A 72 10.75 -33.59 12.54
N SER A 73 12.01 -33.72 12.16
CA SER A 73 12.48 -33.96 10.80
C SER A 73 11.73 -35.13 10.17
N HIS A 74 11.21 -34.92 8.96
CA HIS A 74 11.40 -35.89 7.89
C HIS A 74 11.64 -35.15 6.58
N ASP A 75 12.75 -35.57 5.99
CA ASP A 75 13.40 -35.08 4.79
C ASP A 75 12.59 -35.44 3.54
N SER A 76 12.49 -34.53 2.59
CA SER A 76 12.55 -34.84 1.15
C SER A 76 12.52 -33.54 0.34
N SER A 77 13.68 -33.23 -0.20
CA SER A 77 13.90 -32.22 -1.22
C SER A 77 13.26 -32.67 -2.54
N GLN A 78 12.41 -31.84 -3.14
CA GLN A 78 12.22 -31.82 -4.60
C GLN A 78 11.77 -30.42 -5.04
N SER A 79 12.69 -29.72 -5.70
CA SER A 79 12.42 -28.55 -6.54
C SER A 79 11.49 -28.93 -7.67
N LEU A 80 10.34 -28.26 -7.81
CA LEU A 80 9.73 -28.01 -9.12
C LEU A 80 9.10 -26.62 -9.15
N ASN A 81 9.54 -25.85 -10.15
CA ASN A 81 8.89 -24.63 -10.61
C ASN A 81 7.46 -24.95 -11.06
N GLY A 82 6.54 -24.01 -10.82
CA GLY A 82 5.16 -24.11 -11.28
C GLY A 82 4.32 -22.97 -10.71
N GLU A 83 4.57 -21.75 -11.20
CA GLU A 83 3.58 -20.67 -11.13
C GLU A 83 2.43 -21.06 -12.06
N GLU A 84 1.35 -21.61 -11.52
CA GLU A 84 0.05 -21.66 -12.23
C GLU A 84 -1.07 -21.97 -11.23
N HIS A 85 -2.19 -21.25 -11.38
CA HIS A 85 -3.52 -21.61 -10.89
C HIS A 85 -3.89 -21.42 -9.40
N ILE A 86 -4.27 -20.18 -9.04
CA ILE A 86 -5.40 -19.95 -8.13
C ILE A 86 -6.28 -18.83 -8.70
N THR A 87 -7.05 -19.13 -9.73
CA THR A 87 -8.22 -18.33 -10.12
C THR A 87 -9.28 -19.24 -10.72
N GLN A 88 -9.67 -20.28 -10.00
CA GLN A 88 -10.83 -21.10 -10.35
C GLN A 88 -11.52 -21.55 -9.08
N GLN A 89 -12.44 -20.72 -8.59
CA GLN A 89 -13.62 -21.11 -7.82
C GLN A 89 -14.51 -19.87 -7.62
N ARG A 90 -15.09 -19.43 -8.74
CA ARG A 90 -16.34 -18.66 -8.77
C ARG A 90 -17.01 -18.87 -10.12
N GLN A 91 -17.19 -20.12 -10.49
CA GLN A 91 -18.11 -20.50 -11.55
C GLN A 91 -19.13 -21.41 -10.90
N GLU A 92 -20.31 -20.84 -10.71
CA GLU A 92 -21.63 -21.48 -10.58
C GLU A 92 -22.52 -20.60 -9.71
N THR A 93 -23.14 -19.63 -10.38
CA THR A 93 -24.55 -19.19 -10.26
C THR A 93 -24.68 -17.76 -10.80
N SER A 94 -25.58 -17.60 -11.77
CA SER A 94 -25.87 -16.41 -12.58
C SER A 94 -24.91 -16.14 -13.75
N HIS A 95 -25.41 -16.31 -14.97
CA HIS A 95 -24.97 -15.55 -16.12
C HIS A 95 -25.08 -14.07 -15.76
N GLN A 96 -23.97 -13.43 -15.35
CA GLN A 96 -23.99 -11.99 -15.12
C GLN A 96 -24.26 -11.32 -16.47
N LYS A 97 -25.43 -10.69 -16.57
CA LYS A 97 -25.83 -9.89 -17.74
C LYS A 97 -24.70 -8.92 -18.09
N GLU A 98 -24.35 -8.85 -19.38
CA GLU A 98 -23.36 -7.92 -19.92
C GLU A 98 -23.72 -6.49 -19.54
N ARG A 99 -22.72 -5.68 -19.16
CA ARG A 99 -22.96 -4.29 -18.76
C ARG A 99 -23.32 -3.47 -19.98
N ILE A 100 -24.40 -2.69 -19.90
CA ILE A 100 -24.83 -1.80 -20.98
C ILE A 100 -23.99 -0.52 -20.93
N ALA A 101 -23.59 0.00 -22.10
CA ALA A 101 -22.86 1.27 -22.20
C ALA A 101 -23.80 2.48 -22.06
N TRP A 102 -24.41 2.63 -20.87
CA TRP A 102 -25.38 3.69 -20.61
C TRP A 102 -24.81 5.07 -20.94
N PRO A 103 -25.60 5.95 -21.62
CA PRO A 103 -25.23 7.33 -21.83
C PRO A 103 -24.90 8.03 -20.52
N LYS A 104 -24.12 9.10 -20.62
CA LYS A 104 -23.92 9.98 -19.47
C LYS A 104 -25.25 10.63 -19.09
N MET A 105 -25.46 10.86 -17.80
CA MET A 105 -26.69 11.46 -17.27
C MET A 105 -27.03 12.82 -17.90
N ASN A 106 -26.02 13.56 -18.35
CA ASN A 106 -26.17 14.88 -18.95
C ASN A 106 -26.49 14.86 -20.45
N SER A 107 -26.55 13.70 -21.09
CA SER A 107 -26.87 13.55 -22.52
C SER A 107 -28.38 13.42 -22.73
N GLU A 108 -29.18 14.44 -22.41
CA GLU A 108 -30.66 14.34 -22.49
C GLU A 108 -31.15 13.86 -23.86
N ALA A 109 -30.53 14.33 -24.95
CA ALA A 109 -30.91 13.92 -26.30
C ALA A 109 -30.76 12.40 -26.55
N GLN A 110 -29.79 11.75 -25.89
CA GLN A 110 -29.58 10.29 -26.01
C GLN A 110 -30.55 9.48 -25.15
N TRP A 111 -31.24 10.13 -24.22
CA TRP A 111 -32.23 9.48 -23.33
C TRP A 111 -33.68 9.64 -23.79
N ARG A 112 -33.98 10.61 -24.67
CA ARG A 112 -35.35 10.88 -25.14
C ARG A 112 -35.94 9.68 -25.89
N ASP A 113 -35.33 9.29 -27.01
CA ASP A 113 -35.86 8.21 -27.85
C ASP A 113 -36.02 6.87 -27.09
N PRO A 114 -35.04 6.39 -26.30
CA PRO A 114 -35.22 5.16 -25.51
C PRO A 114 -36.30 5.27 -24.43
N ASN A 115 -36.50 6.46 -23.85
CA ASN A 115 -37.52 6.66 -22.82
C ASN A 115 -38.94 6.67 -23.43
N ASP A 116 -39.08 7.27 -24.61
CA ASP A 116 -40.33 7.27 -25.37
C ASP A 116 -40.64 5.86 -25.90
N ASP A 117 -39.64 5.14 -26.44
CA ASP A 117 -39.74 3.74 -26.86
C ASP A 117 -40.15 2.82 -25.69
N LEU A 118 -39.54 3.02 -24.51
CA LEU A 118 -39.90 2.28 -23.29
C LEU A 118 -41.35 2.56 -22.89
N GLY A 119 -41.80 3.82 -22.94
CA GLY A 119 -43.19 4.17 -22.63
C GLY A 119 -44.18 3.40 -23.50
N VAL A 120 -43.98 3.44 -24.82
CA VAL A 120 -44.85 2.76 -25.80
C VAL A 120 -44.84 1.23 -25.62
N ILE A 121 -43.65 0.64 -25.42
CA ILE A 121 -43.51 -0.81 -25.23
C ILE A 121 -44.16 -1.25 -23.92
N LEU A 122 -44.01 -0.46 -22.86
CA LEU A 122 -44.61 -0.77 -21.57
C LEU A 122 -46.14 -0.66 -21.62
N GLU A 123 -46.68 0.39 -22.24
CA GLU A 123 -48.12 0.57 -22.44
C GLU A 123 -48.75 -0.57 -23.27
N THR A 124 -48.01 -1.08 -24.27
CA THR A 124 -48.48 -2.16 -25.15
C THR A 124 -48.34 -3.55 -24.52
N SER A 125 -47.29 -3.78 -23.73
CA SER A 125 -46.93 -5.12 -23.25
C SER A 125 -47.42 -5.45 -21.85
N LEU A 126 -47.84 -4.46 -21.04
CA LEU A 126 -48.10 -4.64 -19.61
C LEU A 126 -49.55 -4.43 -19.16
N GLN A 127 -50.52 -4.95 -19.91
CA GLN A 127 -51.83 -5.24 -19.32
C GLN A 127 -51.75 -6.52 -18.48
N GLY A 128 -51.49 -6.42 -17.17
CA GLY A 128 -51.35 -7.58 -16.27
C GLY A 128 -51.11 -7.26 -14.79
N CYS A 129 -50.86 -8.27 -13.96
CA CYS A 129 -50.61 -8.08 -12.52
C CYS A 129 -49.25 -7.41 -12.24
N VAL A 130 -49.21 -6.59 -11.19
CA VAL A 130 -48.07 -5.70 -10.85
C VAL A 130 -46.75 -6.44 -10.60
N GLU A 131 -46.78 -7.68 -10.14
CA GLU A 131 -45.54 -8.43 -9.86
C GLU A 131 -44.86 -8.89 -11.17
N ARG A 132 -45.66 -9.38 -12.12
CA ARG A 132 -45.17 -9.73 -13.46
C ARG A 132 -44.71 -8.48 -14.22
N THR A 133 -45.29 -7.32 -13.94
CA THR A 133 -44.87 -6.08 -14.58
C THR A 133 -43.49 -5.63 -14.13
N ILE A 134 -43.16 -5.78 -12.85
CA ILE A 134 -41.84 -5.44 -12.32
C ILE A 134 -40.76 -6.39 -12.87
N GLU A 135 -41.04 -7.69 -12.92
CA GLU A 135 -40.08 -8.69 -13.44
C GLU A 135 -39.79 -8.47 -14.93
N THR A 136 -40.83 -8.21 -15.74
CA THR A 136 -40.70 -7.94 -17.18
C THR A 136 -40.05 -6.59 -17.47
N LEU A 137 -40.37 -5.55 -16.70
CA LEU A 137 -39.78 -4.21 -16.83
C LEU A 137 -38.24 -4.26 -16.76
N THR A 138 -37.69 -4.96 -15.76
CA THR A 138 -36.22 -5.05 -15.62
C THR A 138 -35.55 -5.75 -16.81
N THR A 139 -36.26 -6.68 -17.46
CA THR A 139 -35.79 -7.40 -18.64
C THR A 139 -35.92 -6.55 -19.90
N LEU A 140 -37.03 -5.83 -20.06
CA LEU A 140 -37.25 -4.92 -21.18
C LEU A 140 -36.27 -3.75 -21.18
N VAL A 141 -36.09 -3.08 -20.03
CA VAL A 141 -35.11 -1.98 -19.88
C VAL A 141 -33.70 -2.45 -20.19
N TYR A 142 -33.34 -3.66 -19.74
CA TYR A 142 -32.06 -4.26 -20.06
C TYR A 142 -31.91 -4.53 -21.57
N ASN A 143 -32.91 -5.13 -22.20
CA ASN A 143 -32.84 -5.49 -23.62
C ASN A 143 -32.81 -4.24 -24.52
N ILE A 144 -33.66 -3.25 -24.25
CA ILE A 144 -33.70 -1.99 -24.99
C ILE A 144 -32.40 -1.22 -24.80
N GLY A 145 -31.90 -1.15 -23.56
CA GLY A 145 -30.60 -0.54 -23.28
C GLY A 145 -29.46 -1.24 -24.02
N LYS A 146 -29.47 -2.57 -24.04
CA LYS A 146 -28.48 -3.37 -24.76
C LYS A 146 -28.55 -3.19 -26.28
N GLU A 147 -29.75 -3.07 -26.85
CA GLU A 147 -29.95 -2.86 -28.28
C GLU A 147 -29.54 -1.45 -28.73
N LYS A 148 -29.93 -0.43 -27.98
CA LYS A 148 -29.67 0.98 -28.34
C LYS A 148 -28.24 1.43 -28.02
N PHE A 149 -27.68 0.99 -26.90
CA PHE A 149 -26.38 1.47 -26.42
C PHE A 149 -25.26 0.43 -26.51
N GLY A 150 -25.59 -0.83 -26.78
CA GLY A 150 -24.61 -1.90 -26.84
C GLY A 150 -24.04 -2.27 -25.47
N VAL A 151 -23.01 -3.12 -25.52
CA VAL A 151 -22.31 -3.63 -24.34
C VAL A 151 -21.08 -2.76 -24.06
N GLU A 152 -20.91 -2.36 -22.80
CA GLU A 152 -19.73 -1.66 -22.34
C GLU A 152 -18.50 -2.55 -22.55
N GLU A 153 -17.59 -2.09 -23.42
CA GLU A 153 -16.31 -2.75 -23.60
C GLU A 153 -15.60 -2.83 -22.26
N MET A 154 -15.22 -4.04 -21.85
CA MET A 154 -14.38 -4.22 -20.69
C MET A 154 -13.07 -3.47 -20.94
N LYS A 155 -12.88 -2.35 -20.24
CA LYS A 155 -11.63 -1.62 -20.25
C LYS A 155 -10.52 -2.57 -19.85
N VAL A 156 -9.79 -3.09 -20.84
CA VAL A 156 -8.54 -3.82 -20.62
C VAL A 156 -7.69 -2.84 -19.84
N ARG A 157 -7.37 -3.18 -18.59
CA ARG A 157 -6.50 -2.34 -17.76
C ARG A 157 -5.19 -2.23 -18.51
N SER A 158 -5.01 -1.12 -19.24
CA SER A 158 -3.77 -0.84 -19.95
C SER A 158 -2.67 -1.02 -18.94
N ASN A 159 -1.66 -1.83 -19.25
CA ASN A 159 -0.57 -2.17 -18.35
C ASN A 159 0.19 -0.86 -18.06
N ILE A 160 -0.25 -0.09 -17.06
CA ILE A 160 0.35 1.19 -16.69
C ILE A 160 1.77 0.85 -16.27
N LYS A 161 2.73 1.11 -17.15
CA LYS A 161 4.16 0.91 -16.86
C LYS A 161 4.45 1.76 -15.64
N GLN A 162 4.57 1.12 -14.47
CA GLN A 162 4.87 1.81 -13.22
C GLN A 162 6.20 2.54 -13.41
N THR A 163 6.14 3.86 -13.53
CA THR A 163 7.35 4.68 -13.63
C THR A 163 8.12 4.55 -12.33
N LEU A 164 9.33 4.00 -12.41
CA LEU A 164 10.18 3.78 -11.24
C LEU A 164 10.38 5.07 -10.45
N ASN A 165 10.35 4.97 -9.13
CA ASN A 165 10.60 6.10 -8.24
C ASN A 165 12.03 6.64 -8.46
N ARG A 166 12.27 7.94 -8.25
CA ARG A 166 13.61 8.56 -8.36
C ARG A 166 14.67 7.78 -7.57
N ARG A 167 14.33 7.28 -6.37
CA ARG A 167 15.24 6.44 -5.56
C ARG A 167 15.49 5.06 -6.15
N GLU A 168 14.48 4.42 -6.71
CA GLU A 168 14.61 3.12 -7.39
C GLU A 168 15.47 3.25 -8.65
N GLN A 169 15.30 4.33 -9.41
CA GLN A 169 16.15 4.67 -10.54
C GLN A 169 17.61 4.88 -10.09
N LYS A 170 17.85 5.65 -9.02
CA LYS A 170 19.20 5.84 -8.46
C LYS A 170 19.81 4.51 -7.99
N ILE A 171 19.04 3.65 -7.31
CA ILE A 171 19.51 2.30 -6.91
C ILE A 171 19.85 1.46 -8.14
N LYS A 172 19.05 1.52 -9.21
CA LYS A 172 19.31 0.79 -10.46
C LYS A 172 20.61 1.27 -11.12
N HIS A 173 20.86 2.58 -11.14
CA HIS A 173 22.11 3.17 -11.63
C HIS A 173 23.32 2.73 -10.78
N LEU A 174 23.25 2.93 -9.47
CA LEU A 174 24.31 2.57 -8.51
C LEU A 174 24.61 1.06 -8.46
N ARG A 175 23.74 0.20 -8.99
CA ARG A 175 24.01 -1.25 -9.15
C ARG A 175 24.84 -1.57 -10.39
N LYS A 176 24.77 -0.73 -11.43
CA LYS A 176 25.55 -0.90 -12.67
C LYS A 176 26.96 -0.34 -12.50
N GLU A 177 27.07 0.80 -11.85
CA GLU A 177 28.31 1.56 -11.72
C GLU A 177 29.48 0.76 -11.11
N PRO A 178 29.33 -0.05 -10.03
CA PRO A 178 30.41 -0.92 -9.55
C PRO A 178 30.84 -1.99 -10.56
N LYS A 179 29.93 -2.47 -11.42
CA LYS A 179 30.27 -3.44 -12.47
C LYS A 179 31.12 -2.79 -13.56
N ASP A 180 30.78 -1.56 -13.92
CA ASP A 180 31.51 -0.77 -14.91
C ASP A 180 32.88 -0.34 -14.36
N LEU A 181 32.95 0.07 -13.09
CA LEU A 181 34.20 0.37 -12.39
C LEU A 181 35.10 -0.86 -12.29
N ASN A 182 34.55 -2.04 -11.98
CA ASN A 182 35.33 -3.29 -11.97
C ASN A 182 35.86 -3.64 -13.37
N ARG A 183 35.10 -3.36 -14.44
CA ARG A 183 35.59 -3.54 -15.82
C ARG A 183 36.76 -2.60 -16.14
N ARG A 184 36.73 -1.36 -15.64
CA ARG A 184 37.84 -0.39 -15.79
C ARG A 184 39.05 -0.79 -14.94
N TYR A 185 38.82 -1.19 -13.68
CA TYR A 185 39.84 -1.65 -12.75
C TYR A 185 40.74 -2.74 -13.35
N LYS A 186 40.15 -3.71 -14.07
CA LYS A 186 40.89 -4.79 -14.73
C LYS A 186 41.82 -4.33 -15.87
N LYS A 187 41.58 -3.16 -16.45
CA LYS A 187 42.34 -2.62 -17.60
C LYS A 187 43.30 -1.49 -17.22
N SER A 188 43.25 -1.02 -15.98
CA SER A 188 43.93 0.18 -15.50
C SER A 188 45.29 -0.10 -14.88
N ASN A 189 46.12 0.94 -14.80
CA ASN A 189 47.43 0.91 -14.13
C ASN A 189 47.28 0.91 -12.59
N GLU A 190 48.33 0.57 -11.84
CA GLU A 190 48.26 0.46 -10.36
C GLU A 190 47.80 1.75 -9.65
N ILE A 191 48.24 2.92 -10.13
CA ILE A 191 47.81 4.21 -9.57
C ILE A 191 46.32 4.45 -9.82
N GLU A 192 45.84 4.14 -11.03
CA GLU A 192 44.43 4.27 -11.40
C GLU A 192 43.55 3.27 -10.65
N LYS A 193 44.06 2.06 -10.39
CA LYS A 193 43.36 1.03 -9.61
C LYS A 193 43.03 1.53 -8.21
N LEU A 194 43.96 2.23 -7.55
CA LEU A 194 43.71 2.84 -6.24
C LEU A 194 42.56 3.87 -6.32
N GLY A 195 42.60 4.76 -7.31
CA GLY A 195 41.52 5.75 -7.54
C GLY A 195 40.16 5.09 -7.81
N ILE A 196 40.14 4.06 -8.66
CA ILE A 196 38.91 3.30 -8.99
C ILE A 196 38.38 2.57 -7.75
N ALA A 197 39.24 2.04 -6.89
CA ALA A 197 38.84 1.41 -5.64
C ALA A 197 38.15 2.41 -4.70
N CYS A 198 38.74 3.59 -4.49
CA CYS A 198 38.13 4.66 -3.69
C CYS A 198 36.75 5.09 -4.22
N ILE A 199 36.60 5.25 -5.55
CA ILE A 199 35.31 5.58 -6.18
C ILE A 199 34.32 4.44 -5.97
N THR A 200 34.76 3.19 -6.11
CA THR A 200 33.90 2.01 -5.93
C THR A 200 33.34 1.96 -4.50
N ASP A 201 34.14 2.25 -3.49
CA ASP A 201 33.70 2.26 -2.10
C ASP A 201 32.73 3.41 -1.79
N SER A 202 32.96 4.60 -2.38
CA SER A 202 32.01 5.71 -2.35
C SER A 202 30.64 5.31 -2.94
N VAL A 203 30.63 4.70 -4.13
CA VAL A 203 29.40 4.25 -4.80
C VAL A 203 28.68 3.16 -3.98
N ARG A 204 29.43 2.22 -3.39
CA ARG A 204 28.87 1.19 -2.49
C ARG A 204 28.24 1.83 -1.25
N GLU A 205 28.87 2.85 -0.68
CA GLU A 205 28.34 3.56 0.47
C GLU A 205 27.05 4.32 0.12
N GLU A 206 27.02 5.02 -1.01
CA GLU A 206 25.80 5.65 -1.52
C GLU A 206 24.68 4.63 -1.76
N LEU A 207 25.01 3.46 -2.32
CA LEU A 207 24.04 2.38 -2.54
C LEU A 207 23.46 1.86 -1.21
N ARG A 208 24.30 1.69 -0.18
CA ARG A 208 23.82 1.30 1.17
C ARG A 208 22.88 2.36 1.75
N ARG A 209 23.27 3.63 1.72
CA ARG A 209 22.45 4.75 2.23
C ARG A 209 21.10 4.85 1.52
N THR A 210 21.10 4.80 0.19
CA THR A 210 19.88 4.90 -0.62
C THR A 210 18.94 3.71 -0.41
N ARG A 211 19.48 2.48 -0.31
CA ARG A 211 18.69 1.27 0.01
C ARG A 211 18.08 1.33 1.41
N ARG A 212 18.85 1.71 2.44
CA ARG A 212 18.29 1.84 3.81
C ARG A 212 17.14 2.83 3.86
N ALA A 213 17.27 3.97 3.18
CA ALA A 213 16.21 4.98 3.12
C ALA A 213 14.95 4.49 2.37
N GLU A 214 15.11 3.63 1.36
CA GLU A 214 14.00 3.01 0.64
C GLU A 214 13.33 1.90 1.46
N GLN A 215 14.12 1.04 2.11
CA GLN A 215 13.65 0.00 2.99
C GLN A 215 12.88 0.57 4.19
N LEU A 216 13.37 1.65 4.80
CA LEU A 216 12.67 2.34 5.88
C LEU A 216 11.31 2.87 5.42
N LYS A 217 11.26 3.52 4.25
CA LYS A 217 10.00 4.00 3.67
C LYS A 217 9.02 2.85 3.43
N ASN A 218 9.48 1.75 2.83
CA ASN A 218 8.63 0.60 2.54
C ASN A 218 8.17 -0.10 3.81
N SER A 219 9.04 -0.21 4.83
CA SER A 219 8.69 -0.72 6.16
C SER A 219 7.60 0.15 6.81
N ASN A 220 7.77 1.48 6.81
CA ASN A 220 6.77 2.39 7.34
C ASN A 220 5.44 2.32 6.57
N LYS A 221 5.49 2.20 5.23
CA LYS A 221 4.31 2.00 4.38
C LYS A 221 3.60 0.69 4.72
N ARG A 222 4.34 -0.41 4.90
CA ARG A 222 3.80 -1.71 5.32
C ARG A 222 3.15 -1.62 6.70
N LYS A 223 3.83 -1.03 7.69
CA LYS A 223 3.28 -0.82 9.04
C LYS A 223 2.00 0.03 9.00
N ALA A 224 2.00 1.12 8.25
CA ALA A 224 0.82 1.97 8.09
C ALA A 224 -0.34 1.22 7.42
N LYS A 225 -0.07 0.43 6.38
CA LYS A 225 -1.07 -0.43 5.73
C LYS A 225 -1.62 -1.47 6.71
N ASN A 226 -0.77 -2.12 7.48
CA ASN A 226 -1.19 -3.11 8.49
C ASN A 226 -2.08 -2.47 9.56
N ARG A 227 -1.69 -1.30 10.09
CA ARG A 227 -2.52 -0.54 11.04
C ARG A 227 -3.86 -0.16 10.42
N ALA A 228 -3.87 0.37 9.20
CA ALA A 228 -5.10 0.73 8.50
C ALA A 228 -6.01 -0.47 8.27
N ASN A 229 -5.45 -1.64 7.92
CA ASN A 229 -6.21 -2.87 7.76
C ASN A 229 -6.82 -3.34 9.08
N PHE A 230 -6.04 -3.30 10.17
CA PHE A 230 -6.54 -3.65 11.51
C PHE A 230 -7.66 -2.71 11.97
N ILE A 231 -7.49 -1.39 11.81
CA ILE A 231 -8.51 -0.39 12.17
C ILE A 231 -9.79 -0.59 11.33
N LYS A 232 -9.64 -0.89 10.03
CA LYS A 232 -10.78 -1.11 9.14
C LYS A 232 -11.59 -2.34 9.53
N ASN A 233 -10.94 -3.45 9.84
CA ASN A 233 -11.60 -4.66 10.33
C ASN A 233 -10.61 -5.52 11.14
N PRO A 234 -10.72 -5.52 12.47
CA PRO A 234 -9.76 -6.23 13.32
C PRO A 234 -9.90 -7.74 13.19
N TYR A 235 -11.12 -8.27 13.11
CA TYR A 235 -11.39 -9.71 13.00
C TYR A 235 -10.88 -10.32 11.70
N ASN A 236 -11.10 -9.64 10.57
CA ASN A 236 -10.56 -10.10 9.29
C ASN A 236 -9.03 -10.01 9.28
N TYR A 237 -8.44 -8.96 9.88
CA TYR A 237 -7.00 -8.84 9.97
C TYR A 237 -6.38 -9.98 10.79
N THR A 238 -6.93 -10.28 11.98
CA THR A 238 -6.44 -11.38 12.81
C THR A 238 -6.66 -12.74 12.15
N LYS A 239 -7.81 -12.95 11.49
CA LYS A 239 -8.08 -14.15 10.68
C LYS A 239 -7.03 -14.36 9.59
N THR A 240 -6.56 -13.30 8.91
CA THR A 240 -5.46 -13.45 7.94
C THR A 240 -4.10 -13.73 8.59
N LEU A 241 -3.86 -13.22 9.81
CA LEU A 241 -2.58 -13.34 10.51
C LEU A 241 -2.40 -14.73 11.14
N LEU A 242 -3.47 -15.31 11.69
CA LEU A 242 -3.47 -16.63 12.33
C LEU A 242 -3.51 -17.80 11.33
N GLY A 243 -3.38 -17.48 10.02
CA GLY A 243 -3.76 -18.39 8.95
C GLY A 243 -5.27 -18.33 8.76
N GLY A 244 -5.70 -18.08 7.52
CA GLY A 244 -7.13 -18.10 7.20
C GLY A 244 -7.77 -19.45 7.53
N GLU A 245 -9.08 -19.55 7.32
CA GLU A 245 -9.76 -20.84 7.42
C GLU A 245 -9.01 -21.88 6.59
N ARG A 246 -8.54 -22.94 7.26
CA ARG A 246 -8.01 -24.12 6.57
C ARG A 246 -9.18 -24.76 5.86
N THR A 247 -9.38 -24.40 4.60
CA THR A 247 -10.35 -25.06 3.74
C THR A 247 -9.76 -26.42 3.35
N GLY A 248 -10.21 -27.48 4.02
CA GLY A 248 -9.95 -28.86 3.64
C GLY A 248 -11.24 -29.48 3.12
N HIS A 249 -11.13 -30.29 2.07
CA HIS A 249 -12.22 -31.18 1.68
C HIS A 249 -12.13 -32.42 2.59
N LEU A 250 -13.13 -32.62 3.45
CA LEU A 250 -13.24 -33.84 4.25
C LEU A 250 -13.70 -34.95 3.31
N HIS A 251 -12.89 -36.00 3.16
CA HIS A 251 -13.27 -37.19 2.38
C HIS A 251 -14.37 -38.02 3.08
N CYS A 252 -14.47 -37.91 4.40
CA CYS A 252 -15.47 -38.62 5.18
C CYS A 252 -16.80 -37.88 5.13
N SER A 253 -17.90 -38.63 5.08
CA SER A 253 -19.23 -38.03 5.17
C SER A 253 -19.50 -37.50 6.58
N LYS A 254 -20.43 -36.54 6.72
CA LYS A 254 -20.81 -35.96 8.02
C LYS A 254 -21.28 -37.05 8.99
N GLU A 255 -22.03 -38.03 8.50
CA GLU A 255 -22.61 -39.12 9.28
C GLU A 255 -21.54 -40.04 9.89
N GLU A 256 -20.48 -40.34 9.14
CA GLU A 256 -19.35 -41.14 9.64
C GLU A 256 -18.60 -40.43 10.77
N VAL A 257 -18.44 -39.10 10.64
CA VAL A 257 -17.79 -38.28 11.68
C VAL A 257 -18.64 -38.23 12.94
N GLU A 258 -19.95 -38.01 12.80
CA GLU A 258 -20.87 -37.96 13.95
C GLU A 258 -20.96 -39.31 14.66
N LYS A 259 -20.97 -40.43 13.91
CA LYS A 259 -20.93 -41.77 14.48
C LYS A 259 -19.63 -42.03 15.25
N TYR A 260 -18.48 -41.68 14.69
CA TYR A 260 -17.19 -41.82 15.38
C TYR A 260 -17.13 -40.99 16.66
N LEU A 261 -17.59 -39.73 16.61
CA LEU A 261 -17.63 -38.85 17.78
C LEU A 261 -18.57 -39.40 18.87
N TYR A 262 -19.73 -39.92 18.47
CA TYR A 262 -20.62 -40.61 19.37
C TYR A 262 -19.91 -41.83 19.97
N GLU A 263 -19.39 -42.77 19.18
CA GLU A 263 -18.73 -43.97 19.72
C GLU A 263 -17.53 -43.69 20.65
N THR A 264 -16.78 -42.61 20.38
CA THR A 264 -15.55 -42.26 21.10
C THR A 264 -15.79 -41.44 22.37
N HIS A 265 -16.76 -40.53 22.35
CA HIS A 265 -16.99 -39.57 23.44
C HIS A 265 -18.34 -39.72 24.15
N SER A 266 -19.17 -40.64 23.69
CA SER A 266 -20.39 -41.02 24.39
C SER A 266 -20.02 -41.93 25.56
N ASP A 267 -20.14 -41.40 26.77
CA ASP A 267 -19.93 -42.19 27.99
C ASP A 267 -20.95 -43.34 28.00
N LYS A 268 -20.43 -44.57 27.99
CA LYS A 268 -21.25 -45.80 27.99
C LYS A 268 -21.92 -46.09 29.34
N VAL A 269 -21.75 -45.20 30.32
CA VAL A 269 -22.32 -45.37 31.65
C VAL A 269 -23.29 -44.22 31.92
N ARG A 270 -24.56 -44.51 31.73
CA ARG A 270 -25.67 -43.86 32.42
C ARG A 270 -26.38 -44.90 33.26
#